data_AF-A0A395MC46-F1
#
_entry.id   AF-A0A395MC46-F1
#
_cell.length_a   1.000
_cell.length_b   1.000
_cell.length_c   1.000
_cell.angle_alpha   90.00
_cell.angle_beta   90.00
_cell.angle_gamma   90.00
#
_symmetry.space_group_name_H-M   'P 1'
#
loop_
_entity.id
_entity.type
_entity.pdbx_description
1 polymer ?
#
loop_
_entity_poly.entity_id
_entity_poly.type
_entity_poly.pdbx_seq_one_letter_code
_entity_poly.pdbx_strand_id
1 'polypeptide(L)'
;MAGTSLWDYIFIRASIFLLHLIAPLSVAYSLAWLALEALFYLAVYLLLNKYLQKAAKHPVPLCRTDRRKLFLKCHKNIPDPAQYLRKWFRNAPAFEIKRDNVKDFFRWAFLNTGDHDLTYDEELEEYTQEIEKLLGKKLEPGRGNAKCLRLTLDKVEMLHRSLTWYIIYRRPSQPNEYLLSYFGSKDIGIAHTLFRRFFWADNLLWKEDIRDHPVTVALAGRDSVIDTKAIRAYLLGSDNRTLETTDLMDLGQDGDGLDVIWFQDLDHGQVFDEKRTRSSLVEIVWTLCKK
;
A
#
# COMPACT_ATOMS: atom_id res chain seq x y z
N MET A 1 -13.77 66.28 -23.44
CA MET A 1 -14.24 66.67 -22.09
C MET A 1 -14.92 65.46 -21.48
N ALA A 2 -14.26 64.80 -20.54
CA ALA A 2 -14.93 63.76 -19.74
C ALA A 2 -15.76 64.46 -18.66
N GLY A 3 -17.06 64.15 -18.62
CA GLY A 3 -17.95 64.40 -17.47
C GLY A 3 -18.47 65.83 -17.30
N THR A 4 -19.72 66.07 -17.72
CA THR A 4 -20.54 67.18 -17.20
C THR A 4 -21.77 66.68 -16.43
N SER A 5 -21.98 65.36 -16.34
CA SER A 5 -23.09 64.75 -15.59
C SER A 5 -22.64 64.32 -14.19
N LEU A 6 -23.46 64.65 -13.18
CA LEU A 6 -23.30 64.18 -11.80
C LEU A 6 -23.16 62.64 -11.73
N TRP A 7 -23.83 61.92 -12.64
CA TRP A 7 -23.78 60.47 -12.72
C TRP A 7 -22.42 59.93 -13.15
N ASP A 8 -21.72 60.59 -14.09
CA ASP A 8 -20.38 60.18 -14.52
C ASP A 8 -19.38 60.33 -13.37
N TYR A 9 -19.50 61.40 -12.60
CA TYR A 9 -18.67 61.63 -11.41
C TYR A 9 -18.91 60.58 -10.32
N ILE A 10 -20.18 60.27 -10.02
CA ILE A 10 -20.56 59.23 -9.06
C ILE A 10 -20.03 57.87 -9.53
N PHE A 11 -20.20 57.53 -10.81
CA PHE A 11 -19.73 56.27 -11.38
C PHE A 11 -18.21 56.13 -11.29
N ILE A 12 -17.44 57.16 -11.64
CA ILE A 12 -15.97 57.15 -11.54
C ILE A 12 -15.54 57.00 -10.08
N ARG A 13 -16.13 57.76 -9.14
CA ARG A 13 -15.80 57.67 -7.71
C ARG A 13 -16.13 56.29 -7.13
N ALA A 14 -17.28 55.72 -7.48
CA ALA A 14 -17.68 54.38 -7.06
C ALA A 14 -16.73 53.31 -7.63
N SER A 15 -16.35 53.44 -8.91
CA SER A 15 -15.40 52.51 -9.56
C SER A 15 -14.02 52.55 -8.91
N ILE A 16 -13.51 53.75 -8.61
CA ILE A 16 -12.25 53.93 -7.88
C ILE A 16 -12.35 53.29 -6.49
N PHE A 17 -13.43 53.54 -5.75
CA PHE A 17 -13.65 52.95 -4.43
C PHE A 17 -13.68 51.42 -4.48
N LEU A 18 -14.42 50.82 -5.43
CA LEU A 18 -14.47 49.37 -5.62
C LEU A 18 -13.10 48.79 -5.96
N LEU A 19 -12.33 49.42 -6.85
CA LEU A 19 -10.97 48.98 -7.17
C LEU A 19 -10.03 49.05 -5.95
N HIS A 20 -10.16 50.10 -5.11
CA HIS A 20 -9.39 50.21 -3.88
C HIS A 20 -9.80 49.17 -2.82
N LEU A 21 -11.02 48.63 -2.90
CA LEU A 21 -11.47 47.54 -2.01
C LEU A 21 -10.93 46.17 -2.41
N ILE A 22 -10.52 45.96 -3.66
CA ILE A 22 -10.04 44.64 -4.12
C ILE A 22 -8.82 44.19 -3.32
N ALA A 23 -7.82 45.06 -3.15
CA ALA A 23 -6.60 44.72 -2.43
C ALA A 23 -6.84 44.36 -0.94
N PRO A 24 -7.52 45.19 -0.11
CA PRO A 24 -7.77 44.84 1.29
C PRO A 24 -8.70 43.64 1.44
N LEU A 25 -9.70 43.45 0.57
CA LEU A 25 -10.55 42.26 0.60
C LEU A 25 -9.77 40.99 0.23
N SER A 26 -8.89 41.05 -0.77
CA SER A 26 -8.02 39.93 -1.15
C SER A 26 -7.03 39.55 -0.04
N VAL A 27 -6.44 40.55 0.62
CA VAL A 27 -5.56 40.34 1.78
C VAL A 27 -6.35 39.71 2.93
N ALA A 28 -7.52 40.25 3.27
CA ALA A 28 -8.38 39.72 4.33
C ALA A 28 -8.80 38.27 4.04
N TYR A 29 -9.19 37.96 2.80
CA TYR A 29 -9.50 36.59 2.36
C TYR A 29 -8.30 35.65 2.53
N SER A 30 -7.12 36.08 2.08
CA SER A 30 -5.89 35.26 2.15
C SER A 30 -5.48 34.99 3.61
N LEU A 31 -5.60 35.98 4.49
CA LEU A 31 -5.33 35.81 5.93
C LEU A 31 -6.34 34.88 6.60
N ALA A 32 -7.63 35.01 6.27
CA ALA A 32 -8.66 34.09 6.76
C ALA A 32 -8.38 32.65 6.31
N TRP A 33 -7.98 32.45 5.06
CA TRP A 33 -7.62 31.13 4.54
C TRP A 33 -6.40 30.54 5.24
N LEU A 34 -5.34 31.34 5.44
CA LEU A 34 -4.14 30.92 6.16
C LEU A 34 -4.45 30.55 7.61
N ALA A 35 -5.34 31.29 8.27
CA ALA A 35 -5.80 30.97 9.62
C ALA A 35 -6.57 29.64 9.67
N LEU A 36 -7.45 29.39 8.71
CA LEU A 36 -8.17 28.11 8.59
C LEU A 36 -7.23 26.93 8.33
N GLU A 37 -6.25 27.10 7.45
CA GLU A 37 -5.24 26.08 7.14
C GLU A 37 -4.36 25.79 8.36
N ALA A 38 -3.93 26.84 9.09
CA ALA A 38 -3.17 26.69 10.33
C ALA A 38 -3.99 25.98 11.42
N LEU A 39 -5.27 26.34 11.58
CA LEU A 39 -6.18 25.67 12.52
C LEU A 39 -6.36 24.20 12.15
N PHE A 40 -6.57 23.89 10.87
CA PHE A 40 -6.68 22.52 10.38
C PHE A 40 -5.40 21.72 10.64
N TYR A 41 -4.23 22.29 10.36
CA TYR A 41 -2.95 21.64 10.62
C TYR A 41 -2.78 21.34 12.12
N LEU A 42 -2.98 22.33 12.98
CA LEU A 42 -2.72 22.20 14.41
C LEU A 42 -3.77 21.34 15.12
N ALA A 43 -5.06 21.58 14.86
CA ALA A 43 -6.15 20.93 15.58
C ALA A 43 -6.52 19.56 14.98
N VAL A 44 -6.37 19.35 13.67
CA VAL A 44 -6.76 18.09 13.03
C VAL A 44 -5.53 17.25 12.72
N TYR A 45 -4.62 17.76 11.89
CA TYR A 45 -3.50 16.96 11.39
C TYR A 45 -2.54 16.52 12.51
N LEU A 46 -2.13 17.42 13.41
CA LEU A 46 -1.20 17.05 14.49
C LEU A 46 -1.83 16.10 15.51
N LEU A 47 -3.08 16.33 15.92
CA LEU A 47 -3.78 15.45 16.86
C LEU A 47 -3.98 14.06 16.26
N LEU A 48 -4.40 14.00 15.00
CA LEU A 48 -4.61 12.76 14.28
C LEU A 48 -3.27 12.02 14.06
N ASN A 49 -2.22 12.72 13.62
CA ASN A 49 -0.89 12.13 13.51
C ASN A 49 -0.45 11.54 14.85
N LYS A 50 -0.58 12.27 15.96
CA LYS A 50 -0.25 11.75 17.30
C LYS A 50 -1.05 10.51 17.66
N TYR A 51 -2.35 10.49 17.36
CA TYR A 51 -3.20 9.32 17.60
C TYR A 51 -2.75 8.09 16.80
N LEU A 52 -2.37 8.28 15.53
CA LEU A 52 -2.00 7.20 14.63
C LEU A 52 -0.61 6.64 14.89
N GLN A 53 0.29 7.44 15.48
CA GLN A 53 1.59 6.95 15.90
C GLN A 53 1.53 5.95 17.07
N LYS A 54 0.38 5.78 17.74
CA LYS A 54 0.21 4.74 18.77
C LYS A 54 0.63 3.38 18.25
N ALA A 55 1.35 2.60 19.07
CA ALA A 55 1.85 1.28 18.68
C ALA A 55 0.72 0.32 18.29
N ALA A 56 1.03 -0.62 17.39
CA ALA A 56 0.11 -1.68 17.02
C ALA A 56 -0.20 -2.59 18.23
N LYS A 57 -1.42 -3.12 18.29
CA LYS A 57 -1.77 -4.17 19.25
C LYS A 57 -1.45 -5.52 18.62
N HIS A 58 -0.32 -6.10 18.98
CA HIS A 58 0.14 -7.35 18.39
C HIS A 58 -0.67 -8.55 18.93
N PRO A 59 -1.04 -9.50 18.05
CA PRO A 59 -1.63 -10.77 18.48
C PRO A 59 -0.59 -11.61 19.23
N VAL A 60 -1.06 -12.60 19.99
CA VAL A 60 -0.17 -13.57 20.64
C VAL A 60 0.61 -14.33 19.55
N PRO A 61 1.96 -14.35 19.60
CA PRO A 61 2.74 -15.08 18.62
C PRO A 61 2.39 -16.57 18.61
N LEU A 62 2.35 -17.17 17.42
CA LEU A 62 2.23 -18.63 17.25
C LEU A 62 3.34 -19.35 18.03
N CYS A 63 3.14 -20.61 18.39
CA CYS A 63 4.21 -21.38 19.06
C CYS A 63 5.44 -21.54 18.13
N ARG A 64 6.64 -21.75 18.71
CA ARG A 64 7.90 -21.90 17.93
C ARG A 64 7.78 -22.94 16.82
N THR A 65 7.15 -24.08 17.09
CA THR A 65 6.98 -25.15 16.09
C THR A 65 6.13 -24.73 14.91
N ASP A 66 5.04 -24.00 15.13
CA ASP A 66 4.15 -23.55 14.04
C ASP A 66 4.74 -22.36 13.28
N ARG A 67 5.45 -21.44 13.96
CA ARG A 67 6.24 -20.40 13.30
C ARG A 67 7.28 -21.01 12.36
N ARG A 68 7.98 -22.05 12.81
CA ARG A 68 8.99 -22.75 12.00
C ARG A 68 8.36 -23.42 10.77
N LYS A 69 7.22 -24.10 10.92
CA LYS A 69 6.48 -24.68 9.78
C LYS A 69 6.08 -23.60 8.78
N LEU A 70 5.53 -22.48 9.28
CA LEU A 70 5.12 -21.36 8.44
C LEU A 70 6.32 -20.75 7.70
N PHE A 71 7.43 -20.53 8.40
CA PHE A 71 8.68 -20.05 7.84
C PHE A 71 9.14 -20.94 6.68
N LEU A 72 9.23 -22.24 6.90
CA LEU A 72 9.66 -23.19 5.87
C LEU A 72 8.68 -23.22 4.67
N LYS A 73 7.37 -23.18 4.93
CA LYS A 73 6.35 -23.13 3.87
C LYS A 73 6.51 -21.88 3.00
N CYS A 74 6.72 -20.71 3.60
CA CYS A 74 6.97 -19.47 2.87
C CYS A 74 8.24 -19.54 2.03
N HIS A 75 9.34 -19.95 2.64
CA HIS A 75 10.65 -19.88 2.00
C HIS A 75 10.87 -20.95 0.93
N LYS A 76 10.16 -22.09 0.99
CA LYS A 76 10.12 -23.10 -0.09
C LYS A 76 9.46 -22.55 -1.37
N ASN A 77 8.57 -21.57 -1.24
CA ASN A 77 7.81 -21.00 -2.36
C ASN A 77 8.39 -19.68 -2.88
N ILE A 78 9.61 -19.29 -2.48
CA ILE A 78 10.26 -18.08 -2.97
C ILE A 78 10.98 -18.39 -4.29
N PRO A 79 10.57 -17.80 -5.43
CA PRO A 79 11.21 -18.07 -6.72
C PRO A 79 12.61 -17.44 -6.84
N ASP A 80 12.78 -16.24 -6.31
CA ASP A 80 14.05 -15.49 -6.28
C ASP A 80 14.31 -14.95 -4.86
N PRO A 81 15.12 -15.66 -4.05
CA PRO A 81 15.45 -15.23 -2.69
C PRO A 81 16.19 -13.88 -2.61
N ALA A 82 16.98 -13.54 -3.64
CA ALA A 82 17.73 -12.29 -3.65
C ALA A 82 16.80 -11.10 -3.91
N GLN A 83 15.90 -11.23 -4.89
CA GLN A 83 14.91 -10.20 -5.16
C GLN A 83 13.91 -10.07 -4.00
N TYR A 84 13.48 -11.19 -3.40
CA TYR A 84 12.62 -11.21 -2.23
C TYR A 84 13.20 -10.35 -1.10
N LEU A 85 14.44 -10.60 -0.69
CA LEU A 85 15.08 -9.80 0.36
C LEU A 85 15.19 -8.34 -0.08
N ARG A 86 15.70 -8.06 -1.28
CA ARG A 86 15.82 -6.66 -1.75
C ARG A 86 14.51 -5.90 -1.66
N LYS A 87 13.38 -6.50 -2.05
CA LYS A 87 12.05 -5.87 -1.97
C LYS A 87 11.67 -5.53 -0.52
N TRP A 88 11.88 -6.44 0.43
CA TRP A 88 11.63 -6.20 1.86
C TRP A 88 12.63 -5.21 2.51
N PHE A 89 13.81 -5.04 1.90
CA PHE A 89 14.82 -4.06 2.28
C PHE A 89 14.79 -2.79 1.41
N ARG A 90 13.62 -2.39 0.90
CA ARG A 90 13.43 -1.12 0.14
C ARG A 90 14.31 -1.01 -1.11
N ASN A 91 14.53 -2.14 -1.78
CA ASN A 91 15.44 -2.31 -2.92
C ASN A 91 16.91 -1.97 -2.63
N ALA A 92 17.35 -2.03 -1.37
CA ALA A 92 18.74 -1.81 -0.99
C ALA A 92 19.71 -2.74 -1.76
N PRO A 93 20.95 -2.30 -2.01
CA PRO A 93 21.98 -3.16 -2.59
C PRO A 93 22.24 -4.40 -1.72
N ALA A 94 22.46 -5.55 -2.36
CA ALA A 94 22.59 -6.82 -1.65
C ALA A 94 23.77 -6.88 -0.66
N PHE A 95 24.82 -6.08 -0.86
CA PHE A 95 25.98 -6.00 0.05
C PHE A 95 25.68 -5.23 1.35
N GLU A 96 24.64 -4.39 1.35
CA GLU A 96 24.21 -3.66 2.57
C GLU A 96 23.29 -4.51 3.45
N ILE A 97 22.76 -5.61 2.94
CA ILE A 97 21.88 -6.52 3.66
C ILE A 97 22.76 -7.58 4.33
N LYS A 98 23.05 -7.38 5.62
CA LYS A 98 23.87 -8.28 6.44
C LYS A 98 23.01 -9.14 7.37
N ARG A 99 23.65 -10.08 8.07
CA ARG A 99 22.96 -11.03 8.96
C ARG A 99 22.07 -10.35 9.99
N ASP A 100 22.54 -9.28 10.63
CA ASP A 100 21.76 -8.60 11.68
C ASP A 100 20.51 -7.92 11.09
N ASN A 101 20.62 -7.40 9.85
CA ASN A 101 19.48 -6.80 9.15
C ASN A 101 18.40 -7.86 8.87
N VAL A 102 18.81 -9.07 8.44
CA VAL A 102 17.90 -10.20 8.19
C VAL A 102 17.26 -10.70 9.48
N LYS A 103 18.00 -10.77 10.59
CA LYS A 103 17.44 -11.09 11.91
C LYS A 103 16.39 -10.07 12.34
N ASP A 104 16.63 -8.77 12.12
CA ASP A 104 15.65 -7.71 12.41
C ASP A 104 14.37 -7.86 11.57
N PHE A 105 14.49 -8.26 10.30
CA PHE A 105 13.35 -8.55 9.44
C PHE A 105 12.50 -9.72 9.96
N PHE A 106 13.13 -10.85 10.29
CA PHE A 106 12.39 -12.03 10.78
C PHE A 106 11.82 -11.84 12.18
N ARG A 107 12.49 -11.07 13.02
CA ARG A 107 11.97 -10.69 14.33
C ARG A 107 10.65 -9.91 14.20
N TRP A 108 10.59 -8.97 13.26
CA TRP A 108 9.33 -8.30 12.96
C TRP A 108 8.30 -9.26 12.33
N ALA A 109 8.67 -9.99 11.28
CA ALA A 109 7.72 -10.78 10.49
C ALA A 109 7.07 -11.94 11.28
N PHE A 110 7.85 -12.69 12.06
CA PHE A 110 7.36 -13.90 12.73
C PHE A 110 7.12 -13.74 14.23
N LEU A 111 7.82 -12.80 14.89
CA LEU A 111 7.73 -12.60 16.34
C LEU A 111 6.98 -11.32 16.71
N ASN A 112 6.60 -10.49 15.73
CA ASN A 112 5.85 -9.26 15.96
C ASN A 112 6.53 -8.28 16.94
N THR A 113 7.84 -8.40 17.15
CA THR A 113 8.59 -7.58 18.11
C THR A 113 9.78 -6.87 17.46
N GLY A 114 10.09 -5.68 17.98
CA GLY A 114 11.31 -4.94 17.62
C GLY A 114 12.43 -5.11 18.63
N ASP A 115 12.10 -5.59 19.83
CA ASP A 115 13.02 -5.66 20.95
C ASP A 115 13.89 -6.92 20.86
N HIS A 116 15.16 -6.77 21.18
CA HIS A 116 16.08 -7.90 21.23
C HIS A 116 15.81 -8.74 22.48
N ASP A 117 15.53 -10.01 22.27
CA ASP A 117 15.27 -11.00 23.32
C ASP A 117 16.07 -12.26 23.01
N LEU A 118 16.93 -12.64 23.96
CA LEU A 118 17.84 -13.78 23.88
C LEU A 118 17.10 -15.10 23.68
N THR A 119 15.83 -15.19 24.08
CA THR A 119 15.01 -16.41 23.92
C THR A 119 14.79 -16.81 22.47
N TYR A 120 14.83 -15.86 21.54
CA TYR A 120 14.60 -16.09 20.12
C TYR A 120 15.87 -16.13 19.28
N ASP A 121 17.04 -15.91 19.87
CA ASP A 121 18.29 -15.82 19.11
C ASP A 121 18.62 -17.12 18.38
N GLU A 122 18.35 -18.26 19.01
CA GLU A 122 18.50 -19.59 18.41
C GLU A 122 17.56 -19.77 17.19
N GLU A 123 16.30 -19.35 17.32
CA GLU A 123 15.30 -19.43 16.25
C GLU A 123 15.63 -18.49 15.07
N LEU A 124 16.05 -17.26 15.37
CA LEU A 124 16.46 -16.29 14.34
C LEU A 124 17.76 -16.69 13.63
N GLU A 125 18.66 -17.34 14.35
CA GLU A 125 19.88 -17.92 13.79
C GLU A 125 19.55 -19.07 12.83
N GLU A 126 18.63 -19.96 13.20
CA GLU A 126 18.11 -21.01 12.31
C GLU A 126 17.50 -20.40 11.03
N TYR A 127 16.61 -19.41 11.15
CA TYR A 127 15.99 -18.74 10.00
C TYR A 127 17.01 -18.04 9.09
N THR A 128 18.04 -17.43 9.68
CA THR A 128 19.11 -16.79 8.91
C THR A 128 19.90 -17.83 8.10
N GLN A 129 20.21 -18.98 8.70
CA GLN A 129 20.93 -20.05 8.02
C GLN A 129 20.12 -20.65 6.86
N GLU A 130 18.80 -20.83 7.03
CA GLU A 130 17.93 -21.31 5.95
C GLU A 130 17.89 -20.33 4.77
N ILE A 131 17.86 -19.02 5.03
CA ILE A 131 17.98 -18.01 3.98
C ILE A 131 19.33 -18.07 3.26
N GLU A 132 20.43 -18.25 3.99
CA GLU A 132 21.76 -18.36 3.38
C GLU A 132 21.87 -19.59 2.47
N LYS A 133 21.24 -20.71 2.87
CA LYS A 133 21.12 -21.90 2.02
C LYS A 133 20.35 -21.60 0.74
N LEU A 134 19.21 -20.91 0.83
CA LEU A 134 18.39 -20.54 -0.33
C LEU A 134 19.10 -19.55 -1.26
N LEU A 135 19.89 -18.62 -0.71
CA LEU A 135 20.70 -17.69 -1.49
C LEU A 135 21.93 -18.35 -2.13
N GLY A 136 22.31 -19.57 -1.70
CA GLY A 136 23.54 -20.22 -2.11
C GLY A 136 24.82 -19.50 -1.66
N LYS A 137 24.72 -18.55 -0.72
CA LYS A 137 25.85 -17.77 -0.19
C LYS A 137 25.62 -17.39 1.26
N LYS A 138 26.71 -17.27 2.01
CA LYS A 138 26.68 -16.71 3.37
C LYS A 138 26.54 -15.20 3.31
N LEU A 139 25.74 -14.65 4.21
CA LEU A 139 25.62 -13.21 4.41
C LEU A 139 26.81 -12.71 5.23
N GLU A 140 27.23 -11.47 4.97
CA GLU A 140 28.31 -10.87 5.75
C GLU A 140 27.90 -10.73 7.23
N PRO A 141 28.85 -10.97 8.16
CA PRO A 141 28.59 -10.77 9.58
C PRO A 141 28.40 -9.29 9.92
N GLY A 142 27.61 -9.04 10.97
CA GLY A 142 27.34 -7.71 11.50
C GLY A 142 26.14 -7.02 10.85
N ARG A 143 26.10 -5.70 11.00
CA ARG A 143 24.99 -4.84 10.59
C ARG A 143 25.40 -3.93 9.43
N GLY A 144 24.67 -4.00 8.34
CA GLY A 144 24.79 -3.06 7.22
C GLY A 144 23.80 -1.90 7.33
N ASN A 145 23.86 -0.98 6.37
CA ASN A 145 23.05 0.24 6.32
C ASN A 145 21.59 0.00 5.88
N ALA A 146 21.29 -1.18 5.32
CA ALA A 146 19.96 -1.50 4.81
C ALA A 146 18.91 -1.55 5.95
N LYS A 147 17.75 -0.94 5.70
CA LYS A 147 16.61 -0.99 6.62
C LYS A 147 15.49 -1.84 6.02
N CYS A 148 15.08 -2.89 6.74
CA CYS A 148 13.89 -3.65 6.39
C CYS A 148 12.62 -2.82 6.64
N LEU A 149 11.57 -3.17 5.91
CA LEU A 149 10.21 -2.75 6.24
C LEU A 149 9.76 -3.48 7.50
N ARG A 150 9.31 -2.73 8.52
CA ARG A 150 8.70 -3.29 9.73
C ARG A 150 7.38 -2.59 9.99
N LEU A 151 6.39 -2.83 9.15
CA LEU A 151 5.17 -2.00 9.06
C LEU A 151 4.50 -1.74 10.42
N THR A 152 4.36 -2.78 11.26
CA THR A 152 3.70 -2.65 12.59
C THR A 152 4.52 -1.90 13.64
N LEU A 153 5.82 -1.76 13.44
CA LEU A 153 6.77 -1.17 14.40
C LEU A 153 7.31 0.18 13.94
N ASP A 154 7.45 0.36 12.63
CA ASP A 154 7.94 1.59 12.04
C ASP A 154 6.93 2.72 12.25
N LYS A 155 7.45 3.95 12.20
CA LYS A 155 6.65 5.16 12.29
C LYS A 155 5.69 5.22 11.10
N VAL A 156 4.43 5.59 11.34
CA VAL A 156 3.48 5.80 10.24
C VAL A 156 3.94 7.02 9.44
N GLU A 157 4.28 6.83 8.17
CA GLU A 157 4.64 7.92 7.27
C GLU A 157 3.37 8.70 6.89
N MET A 158 3.11 9.77 7.64
CA MET A 158 1.99 10.69 7.41
C MET A 158 2.49 11.89 6.61
N LEU A 159 1.80 12.19 5.50
CA LEU A 159 2.02 13.42 4.76
C LEU A 159 0.87 14.39 5.01
N HIS A 160 1.22 15.61 5.38
CA HIS A 160 0.23 16.67 5.51
C HIS A 160 -0.34 17.00 4.13
N ARG A 161 -1.67 16.97 4.02
CA ARG A 161 -2.44 17.48 2.89
C ARG A 161 -3.18 18.72 3.37
N SER A 162 -3.12 19.80 2.58
CA SER A 162 -3.75 21.05 2.96
C SER A 162 -5.28 20.93 3.00
N LEU A 163 -5.94 21.78 3.78
CA LEU A 163 -7.39 21.93 3.78
C LEU A 163 -7.91 22.22 2.36
N THR A 164 -7.15 23.01 1.60
CA THR A 164 -7.39 23.26 0.17
C THR A 164 -7.47 21.96 -0.63
N TRP A 165 -6.54 21.02 -0.42
CA TRP A 165 -6.57 19.71 -1.07
C TRP A 165 -7.87 18.97 -0.72
N TYR A 166 -8.27 18.96 0.55
CA TYR A 166 -9.52 18.32 0.98
C TYR A 166 -10.79 19.02 0.50
N ILE A 167 -10.75 20.29 0.10
CA ILE A 167 -11.93 21.02 -0.40
C ILE A 167 -12.04 20.91 -1.92
N ILE A 168 -10.93 21.14 -2.65
CA ILE A 168 -10.89 21.11 -4.11
C ILE A 168 -11.08 19.68 -4.63
N TYR A 169 -10.48 18.70 -3.96
CA TYR A 169 -10.60 17.29 -4.35
C TYR A 169 -11.92 16.65 -3.84
N ARG A 170 -12.71 17.37 -3.03
CA ARG A 170 -13.98 16.87 -2.44
C ARG A 170 -15.20 17.50 -3.10
N ARG A 171 -15.29 17.38 -4.43
CA ARG A 171 -16.57 17.31 -5.14
C ARG A 171 -16.67 15.94 -5.83
N PRO A 172 -17.40 14.97 -5.24
CA PRO A 172 -17.68 13.72 -5.92
C PRO A 172 -18.78 13.97 -6.94
N SER A 173 -18.48 13.81 -8.24
CA SER A 173 -19.52 13.72 -9.27
C SER A 173 -19.38 12.51 -10.20
N GLN A 174 -18.22 11.82 -10.28
CA GLN A 174 -18.10 10.50 -10.92
C GLN A 174 -17.04 9.56 -10.28
N PRO A 175 -17.22 8.23 -10.32
CA PRO A 175 -16.46 7.23 -9.54
C PRO A 175 -15.03 6.88 -10.01
N ASN A 176 -14.44 7.59 -10.97
CA ASN A 176 -13.36 7.03 -11.81
C ASN A 176 -11.94 7.45 -11.41
N GLU A 177 -11.77 8.28 -10.38
CA GLU A 177 -10.45 8.78 -9.93
C GLU A 177 -10.10 8.35 -8.49
N TYR A 178 -10.78 7.30 -8.01
CA TYR A 178 -10.73 6.84 -6.62
C TYR A 178 -9.68 5.78 -6.33
N LEU A 179 -8.65 5.57 -7.14
CA LEU A 179 -7.77 4.43 -6.88
C LEU A 179 -6.31 4.77 -6.59
N LEU A 180 -5.65 5.56 -7.45
CA LEU A 180 -4.25 5.90 -7.20
C LEU A 180 -4.08 6.98 -6.11
N SER A 181 -5.08 7.86 -5.95
CA SER A 181 -5.16 8.87 -4.88
C SER A 181 -5.70 8.30 -3.57
N TYR A 182 -6.64 7.35 -3.65
CA TYR A 182 -7.35 6.79 -2.51
C TYR A 182 -6.58 5.67 -1.81
N PHE A 183 -5.81 4.81 -2.51
CA PHE A 183 -5.27 3.58 -1.88
C PHE A 183 -3.75 3.47 -1.65
N GLY A 184 -2.90 4.31 -2.26
CA GLY A 184 -1.50 3.90 -2.43
C GLY A 184 -0.51 4.18 -1.30
N SER A 185 -0.44 5.39 -0.76
CA SER A 185 0.75 5.75 0.06
C SER A 185 0.63 6.96 0.99
N LYS A 186 -0.51 7.67 1.02
CA LYS A 186 -0.61 8.97 1.73
C LYS A 186 -1.97 9.24 2.37
N ASP A 187 -2.90 8.29 2.27
CA ASP A 187 -4.17 8.35 2.99
C ASP A 187 -3.96 7.88 4.44
N ILE A 188 -4.56 8.63 5.35
CA ILE A 188 -4.39 8.48 6.79
C ILE A 188 -4.94 7.12 7.28
N GLY A 189 -6.06 6.66 6.72
CA GLY A 189 -6.71 5.41 7.10
C GLY A 189 -5.96 4.18 6.57
N ILE A 190 -5.44 4.25 5.35
CA ILE A 190 -4.63 3.16 4.78
C ILE A 190 -3.26 3.08 5.46
N ALA A 191 -2.60 4.22 5.68
CA ALA A 191 -1.34 4.25 6.41
C ALA A 191 -1.52 3.67 7.82
N HIS A 192 -2.60 4.01 8.52
CA HIS A 192 -2.94 3.35 9.79
C HIS A 192 -3.07 1.84 9.59
N THR A 193 -3.91 1.40 8.66
CA THR A 193 -4.23 -0.02 8.49
C THR A 193 -2.98 -0.83 8.19
N LEU A 194 -2.16 -0.40 7.22
CA LEU A 194 -0.90 -1.05 6.91
C LEU A 194 0.07 -1.04 8.10
N PHE A 195 0.28 0.11 8.74
CA PHE A 195 1.27 0.21 9.81
C PHE A 195 0.79 -0.27 11.18
N ARG A 196 -0.49 -0.63 11.35
CA ARG A 196 -1.02 -1.06 12.66
C ARG A 196 -1.79 -2.37 12.64
N ARG A 197 -2.10 -2.90 11.44
CA ARG A 197 -2.87 -4.14 11.26
C ARG A 197 -2.22 -5.14 10.30
N PHE A 198 -1.11 -4.81 9.66
CA PHE A 198 -0.38 -5.75 8.80
C PHE A 198 0.50 -6.69 9.63
N PHE A 199 -0.07 -7.79 10.13
CA PHE A 199 0.70 -8.86 10.76
C PHE A 199 1.10 -9.88 9.71
N TRP A 200 2.40 -10.08 9.49
CA TRP A 200 2.89 -10.85 8.34
C TRP A 200 2.31 -12.28 8.31
N ALA A 201 2.30 -12.98 9.45
CA ALA A 201 1.76 -14.33 9.53
C ALA A 201 0.24 -14.41 9.27
N ASP A 202 -0.52 -13.39 9.65
CA ASP A 202 -1.98 -13.36 9.50
C ASP A 202 -2.42 -12.93 8.08
N ASN A 203 -1.50 -12.38 7.29
CA ASN A 203 -1.76 -11.93 5.92
C ASN A 203 -1.34 -12.97 4.86
N LEU A 204 -1.08 -14.21 5.27
CA LEU A 204 -0.76 -15.32 4.36
C LEU A 204 -1.99 -16.17 4.09
N LEU A 205 -2.29 -16.37 2.81
CA LEU A 205 -3.35 -17.24 2.33
C LEU A 205 -2.77 -18.22 1.33
N TRP A 206 -2.96 -19.51 1.56
CA TRP A 206 -2.45 -20.56 0.67
C TRP A 206 -3.54 -21.12 -0.24
N LYS A 207 -3.13 -21.69 -1.38
CA LYS A 207 -4.06 -22.35 -2.31
C LYS A 207 -4.88 -23.45 -1.60
N GLU A 208 -4.25 -24.17 -0.68
CA GLU A 208 -4.92 -25.23 0.09
C GLU A 208 -6.01 -24.70 1.02
N ASP A 209 -5.89 -23.47 1.51
CA ASP A 209 -6.84 -22.88 2.46
C ASP A 209 -8.15 -22.44 1.77
N ILE A 210 -8.12 -22.22 0.46
CA ILE A 210 -9.26 -21.75 -0.34
C ILE A 210 -9.87 -22.81 -1.25
N ARG A 211 -9.31 -24.03 -1.29
CA ARG A 211 -9.72 -25.08 -2.23
C ARG A 211 -11.19 -25.48 -2.09
N ASP A 212 -11.71 -25.51 -0.87
CA ASP A 212 -13.08 -25.92 -0.58
C ASP A 212 -14.09 -24.76 -0.61
N HIS A 213 -13.67 -23.59 -1.10
CA HIS A 213 -14.49 -22.38 -1.13
C HIS A 213 -14.67 -21.86 -2.56
N PRO A 214 -15.86 -21.29 -2.89
CA PRO A 214 -16.08 -20.65 -4.18
C PRO A 214 -15.28 -19.34 -4.25
N VAL A 215 -14.05 -19.43 -4.76
CA VAL A 215 -13.10 -18.30 -4.85
C VAL A 215 -12.69 -18.07 -6.29
N THR A 216 -12.63 -16.80 -6.66
CA THR A 216 -12.06 -16.34 -7.93
C THR A 216 -10.89 -15.40 -7.63
N VAL A 217 -9.74 -15.62 -8.26
CA VAL A 217 -8.54 -14.79 -8.09
C VAL A 217 -8.34 -13.94 -9.33
N ALA A 218 -8.40 -12.61 -9.18
CA ALA A 218 -8.11 -11.67 -10.25
C ALA A 218 -6.66 -11.16 -10.15
N LEU A 219 -5.93 -11.23 -11.26
CA LEU A 219 -4.52 -10.87 -11.38
C LEU A 219 -4.31 -9.83 -12.48
N ALA A 220 -3.43 -8.87 -12.22
CA ALA A 220 -3.04 -7.83 -13.17
C ALA A 220 -1.71 -8.19 -13.84
N GLY A 221 -1.62 -8.17 -15.17
CA GLY A 221 -0.48 -8.70 -15.91
C GLY A 221 0.78 -7.84 -15.85
N ARG A 222 0.63 -6.55 -15.56
CA ARG A 222 1.73 -5.57 -15.40
C ARG A 222 1.83 -5.06 -13.96
N ASP A 223 1.42 -5.87 -12.99
CA ASP A 223 1.45 -5.51 -11.57
C ASP A 223 2.87 -5.12 -11.11
N SER A 224 3.00 -3.91 -10.58
CA SER A 224 4.24 -3.34 -10.09
C SER A 224 4.61 -3.73 -8.65
N VAL A 225 3.64 -4.29 -7.91
CA VAL A 225 3.76 -4.65 -6.49
C VAL A 225 4.16 -6.12 -6.33
N ILE A 226 3.50 -7.02 -7.06
CA ILE A 226 3.67 -8.48 -6.95
C ILE A 226 3.97 -9.14 -8.30
N ASP A 227 4.68 -10.27 -8.29
CA ASP A 227 4.89 -11.09 -9.49
C ASP A 227 3.64 -11.95 -9.77
N THR A 228 2.68 -11.38 -10.49
CA THR A 228 1.43 -12.06 -10.83
C THR A 228 1.62 -13.27 -11.75
N LYS A 229 2.71 -13.31 -12.54
CA LYS A 229 3.03 -14.48 -13.38
C LYS A 229 3.41 -15.68 -12.51
N ALA A 230 4.25 -15.44 -11.50
CA ALA A 230 4.60 -16.48 -10.53
C ALA A 230 3.38 -16.96 -9.73
N ILE A 231 2.48 -16.05 -9.34
CA ILE A 231 1.23 -16.39 -8.64
C ILE A 231 0.30 -17.22 -9.55
N ARG A 232 0.09 -16.80 -10.80
CA ARG A 232 -0.75 -17.56 -11.75
C ARG A 232 -0.20 -18.96 -11.99
N ALA A 233 1.11 -19.10 -12.18
CA ALA A 233 1.78 -20.39 -12.31
C ALA A 233 1.55 -21.29 -11.07
N TYR A 234 1.70 -20.73 -9.87
CA TYR A 234 1.42 -21.43 -8.61
C TYR A 234 -0.05 -21.86 -8.48
N LEU A 235 -1.00 -20.98 -8.82
CA LEU A 235 -2.43 -21.28 -8.71
C LEU A 235 -2.89 -22.32 -9.73
N LEU A 236 -2.40 -22.26 -10.98
CA LEU A 236 -2.79 -23.19 -12.04
C LEU A 236 -1.95 -24.47 -12.08
N GLY A 237 -0.96 -24.62 -11.20
CA GLY A 237 -0.05 -25.77 -11.21
C GLY A 237 0.76 -25.91 -12.50
N SER A 238 0.95 -24.80 -13.24
CA SER A 238 1.65 -24.79 -14.52
C SER A 238 3.08 -24.27 -14.32
N ASP A 239 4.07 -25.01 -14.85
CA ASP A 239 5.46 -24.55 -14.88
C ASP A 239 5.70 -23.43 -15.91
N ASN A 240 4.72 -23.14 -16.77
CA ASN A 240 4.88 -22.22 -17.87
C ASN A 240 4.59 -20.77 -17.44
N ARG A 241 5.65 -19.97 -17.25
CA ARG A 241 5.57 -18.54 -16.91
C ARG A 241 5.27 -17.64 -18.13
N THR A 242 5.20 -18.24 -19.31
CA THR A 242 5.01 -17.56 -20.59
C THR A 242 3.53 -17.61 -20.97
N LEU A 243 2.89 -16.45 -20.92
CA LEU A 243 1.54 -16.23 -21.43
C LEU A 243 1.64 -15.67 -22.85
N GLU A 244 1.38 -16.51 -23.84
CA GLU A 244 1.08 -16.06 -25.19
C GLU A 244 -0.43 -15.88 -25.29
N THR A 245 -0.94 -14.75 -24.80
CA THR A 245 -2.36 -14.43 -24.98
C THR A 245 -2.50 -12.95 -25.32
N THR A 246 -3.16 -12.71 -26.44
CA THR A 246 -3.56 -11.39 -26.94
C THR A 246 -4.90 -10.92 -26.36
N ASP A 247 -5.55 -11.74 -25.53
CA ASP A 247 -6.84 -11.41 -24.95
C ASP A 247 -6.72 -10.50 -23.73
N LEU A 248 -7.66 -9.55 -23.66
CA LEU A 248 -7.78 -8.56 -22.58
C LEU A 248 -8.07 -9.21 -21.21
N MET A 249 -8.65 -10.41 -21.22
CA MET A 249 -9.03 -11.19 -20.05
C MET A 249 -8.89 -12.68 -20.38
N ASP A 250 -8.07 -13.40 -19.62
CA ASP A 250 -7.90 -14.86 -19.75
C ASP A 250 -8.45 -15.56 -18.50
N LEU A 251 -9.24 -16.61 -18.72
CA LEU A 251 -9.86 -17.44 -17.69
C LEU A 251 -9.08 -18.75 -17.61
N GLY A 252 -8.21 -18.84 -16.62
CA GLY A 252 -7.57 -20.10 -16.25
C GLY A 252 -8.42 -20.80 -15.20
N GLN A 253 -8.86 -22.03 -15.46
CA GLN A 253 -9.50 -22.86 -14.46
C GLN A 253 -8.52 -23.96 -14.02
N ASP A 254 -8.32 -24.08 -12.71
CA ASP A 254 -7.62 -25.24 -12.16
C ASP A 254 -8.57 -26.45 -12.09
N GLY A 255 -8.00 -27.66 -12.14
CA GLY A 255 -8.77 -28.91 -12.05
C GLY A 255 -9.61 -29.04 -10.77
N ASP A 256 -9.25 -28.28 -9.73
CA ASP A 256 -9.93 -28.22 -8.43
C ASP A 256 -11.04 -27.14 -8.35
N GLY A 257 -11.38 -26.46 -9.46
CA GLY A 257 -12.48 -25.48 -9.52
C GLY A 257 -12.13 -24.06 -9.06
N LEU A 258 -10.84 -23.73 -8.94
CA LEU A 258 -10.36 -22.37 -8.71
C LEU A 258 -10.34 -21.59 -10.04
N ASP A 259 -11.10 -20.50 -10.10
CA ASP A 259 -11.13 -19.62 -11.27
C ASP A 259 -10.07 -18.50 -11.12
N VAL A 260 -9.14 -18.42 -12.06
CA VAL A 260 -8.09 -17.40 -12.12
C VAL A 260 -8.33 -16.51 -13.33
N ILE A 261 -8.42 -15.21 -13.07
CA ILE A 261 -8.71 -14.18 -14.06
C ILE A 261 -7.47 -13.35 -14.26
N TRP A 262 -7.09 -13.17 -15.51
CA TRP A 262 -5.88 -12.45 -15.86
C TRP A 262 -6.18 -11.23 -16.72
N PHE A 263 -5.82 -10.05 -16.23
CA PHE A 263 -5.94 -8.79 -16.96
C PHE A 263 -4.58 -8.35 -17.51
N GLN A 264 -4.30 -8.66 -18.77
CA GLN A 264 -2.97 -8.52 -19.38
C GLN A 264 -2.36 -7.11 -19.23
N ASP A 265 -3.13 -6.06 -19.53
CA ASP A 265 -2.62 -4.69 -19.65
C ASP A 265 -2.78 -3.85 -18.37
N LEU A 266 -3.23 -4.44 -17.27
CA LEU A 266 -3.48 -3.70 -16.03
C LEU A 266 -2.29 -3.78 -15.07
N ASP A 267 -2.05 -2.69 -14.35
CA ASP A 267 -1.24 -2.64 -13.12
C ASP A 267 -2.14 -2.95 -11.89
N HIS A 268 -1.53 -3.11 -10.71
CA HIS A 268 -2.09 -3.64 -9.46
C HIS A 268 -3.53 -3.22 -9.15
N GLY A 269 -3.84 -1.92 -9.29
CA GLY A 269 -5.15 -1.38 -9.01
C GLY A 269 -6.04 -1.17 -10.24
N GLN A 270 -5.48 -1.09 -11.44
CA GLN A 270 -6.15 -0.46 -12.59
C GLN A 270 -7.46 -1.16 -13.03
N VAL A 271 -7.72 -2.36 -12.53
CA VAL A 271 -9.01 -3.05 -12.70
C VAL A 271 -10.22 -2.23 -12.26
N PHE A 272 -10.06 -1.29 -11.32
CA PHE A 272 -11.18 -0.44 -10.87
C PHE A 272 -11.37 0.84 -11.68
N ASP A 273 -10.43 1.21 -12.55
CA ASP A 273 -10.43 2.51 -13.25
C ASP A 273 -11.51 2.53 -14.35
N GLU A 274 -11.51 1.53 -15.21
CA GLU A 274 -12.45 1.44 -16.33
C GLU A 274 -13.78 0.78 -15.94
N LYS A 275 -14.88 1.29 -16.48
CA LYS A 275 -16.21 0.69 -16.28
C LYS A 275 -16.24 -0.77 -16.75
N ARG A 276 -15.55 -1.09 -17.85
CA ARG A 276 -15.52 -2.43 -18.45
C ARG A 276 -14.92 -3.45 -17.48
N THR A 277 -13.68 -3.23 -17.04
CA THR A 277 -12.95 -4.11 -16.13
C THR A 277 -13.64 -4.24 -14.77
N ARG A 278 -14.16 -3.12 -14.24
CA ARG A 278 -14.92 -3.12 -12.98
C ARG A 278 -16.24 -3.89 -13.10
N SER A 279 -16.93 -3.81 -14.22
CA SER A 279 -18.18 -4.56 -14.44
C SER A 279 -17.93 -6.06 -14.47
N SER A 280 -16.79 -6.51 -15.04
CA SER A 280 -16.38 -7.92 -14.98
C SER A 280 -16.23 -8.41 -13.53
N LEU A 281 -15.57 -7.65 -12.65
CA LEU A 281 -15.47 -7.97 -11.22
C LEU A 281 -16.84 -8.07 -10.54
N VAL A 282 -17.75 -7.14 -10.83
CA VAL A 282 -19.12 -7.16 -10.26
C VAL A 282 -19.89 -8.40 -10.72
N GLU A 283 -19.74 -8.80 -11.98
CA GLU A 283 -20.40 -10.00 -12.53
C GLU A 283 -19.90 -11.29 -11.87
N ILE A 284 -18.60 -11.38 -11.60
CA ILE A 284 -18.00 -12.51 -10.86
C ILE A 284 -18.58 -12.60 -9.46
N VAL A 285 -18.56 -11.48 -8.70
CA VAL A 285 -19.11 -11.45 -7.33
C VAL A 285 -20.59 -11.83 -7.34
N TRP A 286 -21.36 -11.29 -8.29
CA TRP A 286 -22.77 -11.62 -8.46
C TRP A 286 -23.00 -13.11 -8.74
N THR A 287 -22.13 -13.73 -9.54
CA THR A 287 -22.18 -15.16 -9.85
C THR A 287 -21.85 -16.02 -8.62
N LEU A 288 -20.85 -15.61 -7.83
CA LEU A 288 -20.49 -16.29 -6.59
C LEU A 288 -21.59 -16.19 -5.53
N CYS A 289 -22.28 -15.06 -5.41
CA CYS A 289 -23.37 -14.87 -4.44
C CYS A 289 -24.70 -15.55 -4.82
N LYS A 290 -24.85 -16.02 -6.06
CA LYS A 290 -26.07 -16.69 -6.54
C LYS A 290 -26.06 -18.21 -6.32
N LYS A 291 -24.88 -18.79 -6.06
CA LYS A 291 -24.74 -20.21 -5.71
C LYS A 291 -25.01 -20.41 -4.22
#